data_AF-A0A1T1CZV8-F1
#
_entry.id   AF-A0A1T1CZV8-F1
#
_cell.length_a   1.000
_cell.length_b   1.000
_cell.length_c   1.000
_cell.angle_alpha   90.00
_cell.angle_beta   90.00
_cell.angle_gamma   90.00
#
_symmetry.space_group_name_H-M   'P 1'
#
loop_
_entity.id
_entity.type
_entity.pdbx_description
1 polymer ?
#
loop_
_entity_poly.entity_id
_entity_poly.type
_entity_poly.pdbx_seq_one_letter_code
_entity_poly.pdbx_strand_id
1 'polypeptide(L)'
;MTDSSDRFPVTLGVEEELFLVDPRSGDLLTDPDVGIFEACGNTCTPHKVVRELCRCQIETNTRVCNSVAEVRTALRDTRKIVIDAAERHGALVMASSTHPFAAWEMQKVSPGERYQRFLANFQDNVRQFVISGMHVHAGFGDPDTRILVMTGLRRYLPLLHALSTSSPFSGSRETGFKSYRLSLVGALPRTGMPNPLYSRADYDRMMAEYRRLNFIRDGSELWWDIRPSHAFPTIELRICDVCTRIEDGVSVVALYACLIRWLMRQAQVGKLPAEPFTELIEEDRWIAQRYGVSAVFGRRSREGGRMKCLHILEELQEQLADDARALDCETELRHTLTVAREGTCADRQLDLYRHRRQEGDSHRAALGRVVDLLLTQTREDVTESAP
;
A
#
# COMPACT_ATOMS: atom_id res chain seq x y z
N MET A 1 12.83 7.13 38.24
CA MET A 1 12.92 6.72 36.83
C MET A 1 11.55 6.20 36.43
N THR A 2 10.68 7.09 35.98
CA THR A 2 9.39 6.70 35.40
C THR A 2 9.65 6.18 34.00
N ASP A 3 9.23 4.94 33.78
CA ASP A 3 9.23 4.21 32.51
C ASP A 3 8.87 5.14 31.32
N SER A 4 9.80 5.31 30.38
CA SER A 4 9.66 6.25 29.26
C SER A 4 9.01 5.63 28.02
N SER A 5 8.43 4.43 28.15
CA SER A 5 7.88 3.66 27.04
C SER A 5 6.54 4.19 26.50
N ASP A 6 5.83 5.08 27.22
CA ASP A 6 4.41 5.34 26.93
C ASP A 6 4.07 6.77 26.44
N ARG A 7 5.05 7.60 26.06
CA ARG A 7 4.76 9.02 25.72
C ARG A 7 4.20 9.24 24.30
N PHE A 8 4.33 8.25 23.41
CA PHE A 8 3.94 8.37 21.99
C PHE A 8 3.39 7.05 21.44
N PRO A 9 2.24 6.55 21.94
CA PRO A 9 1.64 5.32 21.46
C PRO A 9 1.16 5.45 20.02
N VAL A 10 1.34 4.39 19.23
CA VAL A 10 0.87 4.28 17.85
C VAL A 10 0.11 2.96 17.70
N THR A 11 -1.18 3.06 17.38
CA THR A 11 -1.99 1.90 16.98
C THR A 11 -1.99 1.77 15.47
N LEU A 12 -2.10 0.55 14.94
CA LEU A 12 -1.97 0.24 13.52
C LEU A 12 -3.15 -0.59 13.02
N GLY A 13 -3.51 -0.42 11.75
CA GLY A 13 -4.42 -1.30 11.02
C GLY A 13 -4.04 -1.32 9.55
N VAL A 14 -4.13 -2.47 8.90
CA VAL A 14 -3.76 -2.63 7.49
C VAL A 14 -4.95 -3.13 6.69
N GLU A 15 -5.13 -2.52 5.53
CA GLU A 15 -6.07 -2.95 4.50
C GLU A 15 -5.25 -3.51 3.32
N GLU A 16 -5.58 -4.71 2.85
CA GLU A 16 -5.03 -5.29 1.61
C GLU A 16 -6.16 -5.60 0.63
N GLU A 17 -6.08 -5.03 -0.57
CA GLU A 17 -6.90 -5.41 -1.71
C GLU A 17 -6.21 -6.57 -2.46
N LEU A 18 -6.88 -7.71 -2.65
CA LEU A 18 -6.30 -8.92 -3.24
C LEU A 18 -7.12 -9.38 -4.43
N PHE A 19 -6.49 -10.03 -5.39
CA PHE A 19 -7.17 -10.56 -6.58
C PHE A 19 -7.62 -12.01 -6.41
N LEU A 20 -8.80 -12.34 -6.94
CA LEU A 20 -9.33 -13.69 -7.08
C LEU A 20 -9.06 -14.19 -8.51
N VAL A 21 -8.32 -15.29 -8.60
CA VAL A 21 -7.75 -15.83 -9.84
C VAL A 21 -8.33 -17.21 -10.14
N ASP A 22 -8.63 -17.48 -11.40
CA ASP A 22 -9.03 -18.80 -11.90
C ASP A 22 -7.81 -19.74 -11.93
N PRO A 23 -7.80 -20.85 -11.17
CA PRO A 23 -6.67 -21.78 -11.14
C PRO A 23 -6.33 -22.42 -12.49
N ARG A 24 -7.27 -22.45 -13.45
CA ARG A 24 -7.05 -23.10 -14.76
C ARG A 24 -6.36 -22.18 -15.75
N SER A 25 -6.83 -20.94 -15.86
CA SER A 25 -6.33 -19.98 -16.85
C SER A 25 -5.23 -19.07 -16.30
N GLY A 26 -5.14 -18.93 -14.97
CA GLY A 26 -4.34 -17.93 -14.29
C GLY A 26 -4.84 -16.51 -14.50
N ASP A 27 -6.06 -16.31 -15.03
CA ASP A 27 -6.68 -14.99 -15.20
C ASP A 27 -7.57 -14.62 -14.02
N LEU A 28 -7.98 -13.36 -13.92
CA LEU A 28 -8.94 -12.92 -12.91
C LEU A 28 -10.31 -13.57 -13.13
N LEU A 29 -10.96 -13.96 -12.03
CA LEU A 29 -12.35 -14.38 -12.06
C LEU A 29 -13.27 -13.19 -12.30
N THR A 30 -13.85 -13.07 -13.50
CA THR A 30 -14.81 -12.00 -13.83
C THR A 30 -16.00 -11.93 -12.86
N ASP A 31 -16.47 -13.08 -12.37
CA ASP A 31 -17.62 -13.18 -11.47
C ASP A 31 -17.39 -14.33 -10.47
N PRO A 32 -16.58 -14.11 -9.41
CA PRO A 32 -16.26 -15.14 -8.44
C PRO A 32 -17.48 -15.51 -7.61
N ASP A 33 -17.48 -16.73 -7.07
CA ASP A 33 -18.55 -17.24 -6.21
C ASP A 33 -18.73 -16.34 -4.98
N VAL A 34 -19.97 -15.90 -4.75
CA VAL A 34 -20.33 -15.06 -3.60
C VAL A 34 -20.13 -15.79 -2.27
N GLY A 35 -20.13 -17.12 -2.28
CA GLY A 35 -19.85 -17.97 -1.12
C GLY A 35 -18.46 -17.75 -0.52
N ILE A 36 -17.49 -17.23 -1.29
CA ILE A 36 -16.17 -16.83 -0.77
C ILE A 36 -16.34 -15.77 0.33
N PHE A 37 -17.18 -14.75 0.08
CA PHE A 37 -17.40 -13.65 1.02
C PHE A 37 -18.21 -14.09 2.24
N GLU A 38 -19.19 -14.98 2.04
CA GLU A 38 -19.97 -15.57 3.13
C GLU A 38 -19.08 -16.42 4.05
N ALA A 39 -18.23 -17.26 3.47
CA ALA A 39 -17.28 -18.09 4.20
C ALA A 39 -16.28 -17.23 4.99
N CYS A 40 -15.76 -16.15 4.39
CA CYS A 40 -14.90 -15.20 5.09
C CYS A 40 -15.64 -14.52 6.25
N GLY A 41 -16.88 -14.05 6.04
CA GLY A 41 -17.67 -13.36 7.06
C GLY A 41 -17.91 -14.18 8.33
N ASN A 42 -17.98 -15.51 8.20
CA ASN A 42 -18.16 -16.42 9.34
C ASN A 42 -16.89 -16.62 10.18
N THR A 43 -15.71 -16.37 9.63
CA THR A 43 -14.43 -16.68 10.28
C THR A 43 -13.52 -15.46 10.48
N CYS A 44 -13.85 -14.32 9.88
CA CYS A 44 -12.93 -13.19 9.86
C CYS A 44 -12.91 -12.35 11.13
N THR A 45 -13.85 -12.51 12.07
CA THR A 45 -13.81 -11.76 13.35
C THR A 45 -12.54 -12.12 14.13
N PRO A 46 -11.74 -11.14 14.61
CA PRO A 46 -12.02 -9.70 14.77
C PRO A 46 -11.63 -8.79 13.59
N HIS A 47 -11.12 -9.35 12.50
CA HIS A 47 -10.85 -8.67 11.23
C HIS A 47 -12.15 -8.41 10.46
N LYS A 48 -12.04 -7.78 9.31
CA LYS A 48 -13.13 -7.62 8.36
C LYS A 48 -12.67 -8.03 6.97
N VAL A 49 -13.59 -8.58 6.20
CA VAL A 49 -13.41 -8.88 4.78
C VAL A 49 -14.59 -8.27 4.05
N VAL A 50 -14.31 -7.45 3.04
CA VAL A 50 -15.33 -6.72 2.29
C VAL A 50 -15.10 -6.87 0.79
N ARG A 51 -16.11 -6.47 0.02
CA ARG A 51 -16.01 -6.37 -1.43
C ARG A 51 -15.33 -5.06 -1.80
N GLU A 52 -14.56 -5.09 -2.88
CA GLU A 52 -13.97 -3.90 -3.49
C GLU A 52 -14.71 -3.53 -4.81
N LEU A 53 -14.29 -2.46 -5.48
CA LEU A 53 -14.84 -1.96 -6.74
C LEU A 53 -15.06 -3.06 -7.78
N CYS A 54 -14.03 -3.86 -8.10
CA CYS A 54 -14.17 -4.98 -9.03
C CYS A 54 -14.54 -6.27 -8.29
N ARG A 55 -15.41 -7.09 -8.88
CA ARG A 55 -15.86 -8.34 -8.27
C ARG A 55 -14.73 -9.35 -8.08
N CYS A 56 -13.71 -9.29 -8.94
CA CYS A 56 -12.51 -10.09 -8.85
C CYS A 56 -11.56 -9.68 -7.71
N GLN A 57 -11.96 -8.72 -6.87
CA GLN A 57 -11.17 -8.23 -5.76
C GLN A 57 -11.85 -8.51 -4.42
N ILE A 58 -11.00 -8.74 -3.41
CA ILE A 58 -11.39 -8.92 -2.02
C ILE A 58 -10.51 -8.02 -1.15
N GLU A 59 -11.13 -7.20 -0.31
CA GLU A 59 -10.43 -6.31 0.60
C GLU A 59 -10.43 -6.94 2.00
N THR A 60 -9.26 -7.04 2.61
CA THR A 60 -9.11 -7.53 3.99
C THR A 60 -8.62 -6.41 4.89
N ASN A 61 -9.28 -6.23 6.03
CA ASN A 61 -8.96 -5.18 6.99
C ASN A 61 -8.62 -5.84 8.32
N THR A 62 -7.40 -5.63 8.78
CA THR A 62 -6.98 -6.18 10.07
C THR A 62 -7.80 -5.57 11.20
N ARG A 63 -7.86 -6.28 12.33
CA ARG A 63 -8.19 -5.63 13.61
C ARG A 63 -7.19 -4.48 13.89
N VAL A 64 -7.55 -3.61 14.83
CA VAL A 64 -6.60 -2.66 15.40
C VAL A 64 -5.52 -3.44 16.15
N CYS A 65 -4.26 -3.11 15.87
CA CYS A 65 -3.06 -3.73 16.40
C CYS A 65 -2.28 -2.72 17.24
N ASN A 66 -1.66 -3.16 18.32
CA ASN A 66 -0.86 -2.31 19.22
C ASN A 66 0.65 -2.38 18.97
N SER A 67 1.08 -3.26 18.07
CA SER A 67 2.49 -3.42 17.69
C SER A 67 2.62 -3.88 16.24
N VAL A 68 3.82 -3.75 15.68
CA VAL A 68 4.13 -4.25 14.34
C VAL A 68 4.06 -5.78 14.29
N ALA A 69 4.44 -6.48 15.36
CA ALA A 69 4.32 -7.93 15.48
C ALA A 69 2.84 -8.40 15.44
N GLU A 70 1.93 -7.65 16.06
CA GLU A 70 0.49 -7.91 15.94
C GLU A 70 -0.01 -7.70 14.51
N VAL A 71 0.50 -6.69 13.78
CA VAL A 71 0.17 -6.48 12.37
C VAL A 71 0.61 -7.66 11.51
N ARG A 72 1.83 -8.17 11.69
CA ARG A 72 2.30 -9.38 10.98
C ARG A 72 1.33 -10.55 11.18
N THR A 73 0.98 -10.82 12.43
CA THR A 73 0.06 -11.91 12.77
C THR A 73 -1.30 -11.69 12.11
N ALA A 74 -1.82 -10.46 12.21
CA ALA A 74 -3.12 -10.12 11.64
C ALA A 74 -3.16 -10.24 10.11
N LEU A 75 -2.09 -9.86 9.40
CA LEU A 75 -1.97 -10.04 7.95
C LEU A 75 -1.92 -11.51 7.56
N ARG A 76 -1.18 -12.33 8.32
CA ARG A 76 -1.14 -13.78 8.13
C ARG A 76 -2.55 -14.39 8.29
N ASP A 77 -3.25 -13.99 9.35
CA ASP A 77 -4.59 -14.47 9.64
C ASP A 77 -5.59 -14.07 8.53
N THR A 78 -5.61 -12.80 8.13
CA THR A 78 -6.52 -12.34 7.06
C THR A 78 -6.24 -13.03 5.73
N ARG A 79 -4.97 -13.15 5.34
CA ARG A 79 -4.60 -13.88 4.12
C ARG A 79 -4.99 -15.35 4.19
N LYS A 80 -4.79 -16.02 5.34
CA LYS A 80 -5.21 -17.41 5.54
C LYS A 80 -6.72 -17.55 5.36
N ILE A 81 -7.51 -16.68 6.00
CA ILE A 81 -8.97 -16.71 5.91
C ILE A 81 -9.44 -16.62 4.45
N VAL A 82 -8.90 -15.67 3.68
CA VAL A 82 -9.34 -15.48 2.29
C VAL A 82 -8.82 -16.57 1.36
N ILE A 83 -7.60 -17.08 1.56
CA ILE A 83 -7.06 -18.20 0.79
C ILE A 83 -7.91 -19.45 1.02
N ASP A 84 -8.13 -19.84 2.28
CA ASP A 84 -8.91 -21.02 2.63
C ASP A 84 -10.35 -20.91 2.08
N ALA A 85 -10.95 -19.71 2.10
CA ALA A 85 -12.26 -19.46 1.53
C ALA A 85 -12.27 -19.52 0.00
N ALA A 86 -11.32 -18.87 -0.67
CA ALA A 86 -11.22 -18.87 -2.13
C ALA A 86 -11.07 -20.31 -2.66
N GLU A 87 -10.19 -21.11 -2.06
CA GLU A 87 -9.91 -22.48 -2.50
C GLU A 87 -11.14 -23.38 -2.42
N ARG A 88 -11.93 -23.29 -1.34
CA ARG A 88 -13.19 -24.04 -1.19
C ARG A 88 -14.20 -23.75 -2.29
N HIS A 89 -14.10 -22.58 -2.91
CA HIS A 89 -14.98 -22.12 -3.99
C HIS A 89 -14.26 -22.07 -5.35
N GLY A 90 -13.14 -22.78 -5.51
CA GLY A 90 -12.47 -22.96 -6.79
C GLY A 90 -11.70 -21.75 -7.30
N ALA A 91 -11.29 -20.85 -6.41
CA ALA A 91 -10.50 -19.66 -6.71
C ALA A 91 -9.13 -19.70 -6.01
N LEU A 92 -8.16 -18.96 -6.54
CA LEU A 92 -6.89 -18.67 -5.88
C LEU A 92 -6.81 -17.18 -5.52
N VAL A 93 -5.93 -16.83 -4.57
CA VAL A 93 -5.71 -15.45 -4.13
C VAL A 93 -4.33 -14.97 -4.55
N MET A 94 -4.25 -13.76 -5.10
CA MET A 94 -3.01 -13.15 -5.56
C MET A 94 -2.83 -11.74 -4.98
N ALA A 95 -1.73 -11.53 -4.28
CA ALA A 95 -1.28 -10.23 -3.75
C ALA A 95 -0.36 -9.54 -4.77
N SER A 96 -0.91 -8.58 -5.52
CA SER A 96 -0.18 -7.73 -6.48
C SER A 96 -1.06 -6.53 -6.80
N SER A 97 -0.45 -5.39 -7.15
CA SER A 97 -1.22 -4.16 -7.40
C SER A 97 -1.83 -4.10 -8.80
N THR A 98 -1.36 -4.94 -9.72
CA THR A 98 -1.99 -5.19 -11.02
C THR A 98 -1.87 -6.68 -11.37
N HIS A 99 -2.80 -7.16 -12.21
CA HIS A 99 -2.67 -8.48 -12.82
C HIS A 99 -1.80 -8.41 -14.09
N PRO A 100 -0.84 -9.34 -14.31
CA PRO A 100 0.10 -9.24 -15.43
C PRO A 100 -0.54 -9.14 -16.82
N PHE A 101 -1.65 -9.85 -17.04
CA PHE A 101 -2.28 -9.94 -18.36
C PHE A 101 -3.80 -9.75 -18.39
N ALA A 102 -4.46 -9.53 -17.25
CA ALA A 102 -5.93 -9.49 -17.25
C ALA A 102 -6.42 -8.28 -18.05
N ALA A 103 -7.45 -8.49 -18.85
CA ALA A 103 -8.14 -7.42 -19.56
C ALA A 103 -9.13 -6.75 -18.60
N TRP A 104 -9.02 -5.43 -18.43
CA TRP A 104 -9.91 -4.67 -17.55
C TRP A 104 -11.34 -4.65 -18.08
N GLU A 105 -11.50 -4.71 -19.40
CA GLU A 105 -12.77 -4.73 -20.13
C GLU A 105 -13.63 -5.96 -19.76
N MET A 106 -12.97 -7.03 -19.31
CA MET A 106 -13.63 -8.27 -18.91
C MET A 106 -14.07 -8.27 -17.45
N GLN A 107 -13.72 -7.25 -16.67
CA GLN A 107 -14.01 -7.22 -15.23
C GLN A 107 -15.37 -6.58 -14.94
N LYS A 108 -16.09 -7.17 -13.99
CA LYS A 108 -17.38 -6.66 -13.53
C LYS A 108 -17.20 -5.80 -12.28
N VAL A 109 -18.02 -4.75 -12.19
CA VAL A 109 -18.10 -3.93 -10.98
C VAL A 109 -19.02 -4.59 -9.95
N SER A 110 -18.62 -4.48 -8.69
CA SER A 110 -19.39 -4.94 -7.54
C SER A 110 -20.75 -4.23 -7.46
N PRO A 111 -21.81 -4.94 -7.04
CA PRO A 111 -23.11 -4.30 -6.84
C PRO A 111 -23.01 -3.23 -5.73
N GLY A 112 -23.75 -2.13 -5.90
CA GLY A 112 -23.83 -1.07 -4.90
C GLY A 112 -23.87 0.33 -5.51
N GLU A 113 -24.72 1.19 -4.97
CA GLU A 113 -24.94 2.55 -5.49
C GLU A 113 -23.65 3.39 -5.47
N ARG A 114 -22.79 3.19 -4.47
CA ARG A 114 -21.49 3.87 -4.36
C ARG A 114 -20.62 3.62 -5.60
N TYR A 115 -20.46 2.36 -6.01
CA TYR A 115 -19.62 2.00 -7.15
C TYR A 115 -20.23 2.40 -8.49
N GLN A 116 -21.56 2.29 -8.61
CA GLN A 116 -22.27 2.74 -9.81
C GLN A 116 -22.15 4.25 -10.03
N ARG A 117 -22.29 5.05 -8.97
CA ARG A 117 -22.05 6.50 -9.03
C ARG A 117 -20.58 6.81 -9.35
N PHE A 118 -19.64 6.05 -8.81
CA PHE A 118 -18.22 6.23 -9.10
C PHE A 118 -17.91 6.03 -10.59
N LEU A 119 -18.43 4.96 -11.20
CA LEU A 119 -18.35 4.73 -12.63
C LEU A 119 -19.04 5.83 -13.45
N ALA A 120 -20.24 6.24 -13.04
CA ALA A 120 -21.01 7.27 -13.76
C ALA A 120 -20.29 8.63 -13.77
N ASN A 121 -19.56 8.96 -12.70
CA ASN A 121 -18.88 10.24 -12.60
C ASN A 121 -17.54 10.27 -13.34
N PHE A 122 -16.76 9.19 -13.29
CA PHE A 122 -15.37 9.18 -13.77
C PHE A 122 -15.13 8.35 -15.03
N GLN A 123 -16.13 7.60 -15.48
CA GLN A 123 -16.15 6.92 -16.78
C GLN A 123 -14.90 6.05 -17.00
N ASP A 124 -14.26 6.15 -18.18
CA ASP A 124 -13.15 5.27 -18.58
C ASP A 124 -11.98 5.28 -17.61
N ASN A 125 -11.73 6.40 -16.90
CA ASN A 125 -10.66 6.47 -15.91
C ASN A 125 -10.84 5.40 -14.82
N VAL A 126 -12.07 5.17 -14.36
CA VAL A 126 -12.37 4.18 -13.31
C VAL A 126 -12.64 2.78 -13.89
N ARG A 127 -13.08 2.66 -15.14
CA ARG A 127 -13.30 1.32 -15.74
C ARG A 127 -12.00 0.50 -15.80
N GLN A 128 -10.86 1.17 -15.89
CA GLN A 128 -9.52 0.56 -15.89
C GLN A 128 -8.98 0.28 -14.48
N PHE A 129 -9.73 0.57 -13.40
CA PHE A 129 -9.30 0.42 -11.99
C PHE A 129 -9.35 -1.03 -11.51
N VAL A 130 -8.71 -1.92 -12.25
CA VAL A 130 -8.43 -3.29 -11.81
C VAL A 130 -7.06 -3.26 -11.12
N ILE A 131 -7.02 -2.54 -10.00
CA ILE A 131 -5.81 -2.25 -9.23
C ILE A 131 -6.05 -2.53 -7.76
N SER A 132 -5.02 -3.00 -7.08
CA SER A 132 -5.06 -3.29 -5.66
C SER A 132 -4.04 -2.46 -4.88
N GLY A 133 -4.40 -1.94 -3.70
CA GLY A 133 -3.51 -1.21 -2.80
C GLY A 133 -3.34 -1.87 -1.43
N MET A 134 -2.26 -1.45 -0.74
CA MET A 134 -2.12 -1.66 0.70
C MET A 134 -2.29 -0.31 1.40
N HIS A 135 -3.24 -0.22 2.33
CA HIS A 135 -3.44 0.98 3.14
C HIS A 135 -3.04 0.73 4.59
N VAL A 136 -2.37 1.70 5.21
CA VAL A 136 -1.94 1.59 6.62
C VAL A 136 -2.54 2.72 7.42
N HIS A 137 -3.45 2.38 8.33
CA HIS A 137 -4.00 3.28 9.32
C HIS A 137 -3.08 3.35 10.53
N ALA A 138 -2.75 4.57 10.97
CA ALA A 138 -2.06 4.79 12.22
C ALA A 138 -2.84 5.75 13.13
N GLY A 139 -3.23 5.28 14.31
CA GLY A 139 -3.90 6.06 15.35
C GLY A 139 -2.90 6.54 16.40
N PHE A 140 -2.77 7.86 16.54
CA PHE A 140 -1.83 8.50 17.46
C PHE A 140 -2.23 9.96 17.70
N GLY A 141 -1.82 10.54 18.83
CA GLY A 141 -1.96 11.97 19.13
C GLY A 141 -3.37 12.55 19.01
N ASP A 142 -3.46 13.86 19.21
CA ASP A 142 -4.66 14.66 18.93
C ASP A 142 -4.76 15.00 17.41
N PRO A 143 -5.91 15.55 16.94
CA PRO A 143 -6.09 15.89 15.54
C PRO A 143 -5.07 16.86 14.94
N ASP A 144 -4.58 17.86 15.68
CA ASP A 144 -3.59 18.82 15.18
C ASP A 144 -2.22 18.14 15.05
N THR A 145 -1.83 17.36 16.05
CA THR A 145 -0.60 16.54 15.99
C THR A 145 -0.63 15.61 14.77
N ARG A 146 -1.76 14.97 14.47
CA ARG A 146 -1.91 14.12 13.27
C ARG A 146 -1.70 14.86 11.97
N ILE A 147 -2.23 16.08 11.82
CA ILE A 147 -2.01 16.89 10.62
C ILE A 147 -0.55 17.30 10.48
N LEU A 148 0.08 17.74 11.57
CA LEU A 148 1.49 18.14 11.56
C LEU A 148 2.41 16.97 11.19
N VAL A 149 2.17 15.79 11.78
CA VAL A 149 2.92 14.57 11.47
C VAL A 149 2.66 14.12 10.03
N MET A 150 1.41 14.14 9.56
CA MET A 150 1.08 13.85 8.16
C MET A 150 1.83 14.76 7.20
N THR A 151 1.91 16.06 7.48
CA THR A 151 2.71 16.99 6.68
C THR A 151 4.18 16.63 6.68
N GLY A 152 4.77 16.30 7.83
CA GLY A 152 6.14 15.81 7.90
C GLY A 152 6.39 14.49 7.17
N LEU A 153 5.39 13.61 7.10
CA LEU A 153 5.46 12.30 6.42
C LEU A 153 5.54 12.41 4.90
N ARG A 154 5.03 13.50 4.30
CA ARG A 154 4.95 13.69 2.84
C ARG A 154 6.28 13.39 2.13
N ARG A 155 7.39 13.87 2.69
CA ARG A 155 8.75 13.66 2.15
C ARG A 155 9.24 12.20 2.15
N TYR A 156 8.60 11.33 2.92
CA TYR A 156 8.96 9.91 3.04
C TYR A 156 8.03 9.00 2.22
N LEU A 157 6.92 9.54 1.68
CA LEU A 157 5.98 8.76 0.88
C LEU A 157 6.62 8.13 -0.37
N PRO A 158 7.48 8.83 -1.14
CA PRO A 158 8.17 8.18 -2.27
C PRO A 158 9.03 6.98 -1.85
N LEU A 159 9.66 7.04 -0.68
CA LEU A 159 10.48 5.95 -0.14
C LEU A 159 9.62 4.75 0.28
N LEU A 160 8.54 5.00 1.02
CA LEU A 160 7.57 3.97 1.40
C LEU A 160 6.94 3.30 0.17
N HIS A 161 6.64 4.10 -0.86
CA HIS A 161 6.13 3.59 -2.12
C HIS A 161 7.14 2.70 -2.85
N ALA A 162 8.39 3.16 -2.97
CA ALA A 162 9.47 2.42 -3.63
C ALA A 162 9.72 1.03 -3.02
N LEU A 163 9.53 0.87 -1.71
CA LEU A 163 9.64 -0.42 -1.01
C LEU A 163 8.49 -1.40 -1.31
N SER A 164 7.35 -0.91 -1.80
CA SER A 164 6.13 -1.70 -1.95
C SER A 164 5.81 -2.14 -3.39
N THR A 165 6.56 -1.65 -4.38
CA THR A 165 6.17 -1.75 -5.79
C THR A 165 5.90 -3.18 -6.26
N SER A 166 4.73 -3.42 -6.87
CA SER A 166 4.30 -4.75 -7.33
C SER A 166 3.51 -4.76 -8.63
N SER A 167 3.45 -3.65 -9.37
CA SER A 167 2.65 -3.53 -10.61
C SER A 167 3.44 -3.19 -11.87
N PRO A 168 4.44 -4.00 -12.29
CA PRO A 168 5.23 -3.68 -13.48
C PRO A 168 4.52 -4.01 -14.81
N PHE A 169 3.50 -4.87 -14.78
CA PHE A 169 2.73 -5.30 -15.94
C PHE A 169 1.28 -4.80 -15.89
N SER A 170 0.69 -4.54 -17.06
CA SER A 170 -0.74 -4.26 -17.21
C SER A 170 -1.21 -4.58 -18.62
N GLY A 171 -2.33 -5.29 -18.76
CA GLY A 171 -2.90 -5.63 -20.06
C GLY A 171 -1.94 -6.38 -20.99
N SER A 172 -1.16 -7.31 -20.44
CA SER A 172 -0.11 -8.08 -21.15
C SER A 172 1.06 -7.22 -21.65
N ARG A 173 1.32 -6.06 -21.04
CA ARG A 173 2.46 -5.21 -21.40
C ARG A 173 3.37 -4.99 -20.22
N GLU A 174 4.68 -5.11 -20.44
CA GLU A 174 5.67 -4.51 -19.56
C GLU A 174 5.52 -2.98 -19.67
N THR A 175 5.09 -2.33 -18.60
CA THR A 175 4.68 -0.91 -18.62
C THR A 175 5.87 0.04 -18.63
N GLY A 176 7.05 -0.47 -18.25
CA GLY A 176 8.23 0.34 -17.95
C GLY A 176 8.24 0.91 -16.53
N PHE A 177 7.18 0.75 -15.73
CA PHE A 177 7.14 1.18 -14.33
C PHE A 177 7.39 0.00 -13.39
N LYS A 178 7.79 0.29 -12.14
CA LYS A 178 7.77 -0.70 -11.05
C LYS A 178 6.42 -0.71 -10.34
N SER A 179 5.78 0.45 -10.23
CA SER A 179 4.35 0.56 -9.90
C SER A 179 3.57 1.27 -11.01
N TYR A 180 2.77 0.54 -11.77
CA TYR A 180 1.85 1.16 -12.74
C TYR A 180 0.54 1.59 -12.08
N ARG A 181 0.21 1.07 -10.89
CA ARG A 181 -1.00 1.42 -10.13
C ARG A 181 -1.18 2.93 -9.99
N LEU A 182 -0.14 3.66 -9.59
CA LEU A 182 -0.26 5.11 -9.38
C LEU A 182 -0.47 5.90 -10.68
N SER A 183 -0.06 5.38 -11.84
CA SER A 183 -0.41 5.99 -13.14
C SER A 183 -1.89 5.87 -13.46
N LEU A 184 -2.52 4.75 -13.09
CA LEU A 184 -3.96 4.57 -13.26
C LEU A 184 -4.73 5.45 -12.28
N VAL A 185 -4.34 5.45 -11.00
CA VAL A 185 -4.96 6.31 -9.97
C VAL A 185 -4.86 7.79 -10.34
N GLY A 186 -3.70 8.23 -10.85
CA GLY A 186 -3.44 9.64 -11.18
C GLY A 186 -4.33 10.26 -12.26
N ALA A 187 -5.19 9.48 -12.92
CA ALA A 187 -6.16 9.99 -13.89
C ALA A 187 -7.41 10.64 -13.24
N LEU A 188 -7.59 10.50 -11.92
CA LEU A 188 -8.72 11.09 -11.20
C LEU A 188 -8.39 12.46 -10.60
N PRO A 189 -9.40 13.33 -10.39
CA PRO A 189 -9.18 14.53 -9.58
C PRO A 189 -8.92 14.14 -8.12
N ARG A 190 -8.22 15.02 -7.38
CA ARG A 190 -7.96 14.86 -5.94
C ARG A 190 -7.16 13.61 -5.59
N THR A 191 -6.27 13.18 -6.49
CA THR A 191 -5.28 12.13 -6.26
C THR A 191 -3.88 12.69 -6.14
N GLY A 192 -2.97 11.90 -5.57
CA GLY A 192 -1.55 12.24 -5.48
C GLY A 192 -1.18 12.91 -4.16
N MET A 193 -0.11 13.70 -4.18
CA MET A 193 0.44 14.30 -2.97
C MET A 193 -0.50 15.39 -2.43
N PRO A 194 -0.96 15.30 -1.16
CA PRO A 194 -1.67 16.42 -0.57
C PRO A 194 -0.73 17.63 -0.44
N ASN A 195 -1.28 18.84 -0.54
CA ASN A 195 -0.57 20.05 -0.13
C ASN A 195 -0.34 20.04 1.39
N PRO A 196 0.71 20.74 1.89
CA PRO A 196 0.97 20.76 3.31
C PRO A 196 -0.17 21.46 4.06
N LEU A 197 -0.56 20.89 5.20
CA LEU A 197 -1.52 21.45 6.15
C LEU A 197 -0.84 21.55 7.51
N TYR A 198 -1.14 22.60 8.28
CA TYR A 198 -0.41 22.87 9.53
C TYR A 198 -1.30 22.79 10.78
N SER A 199 -2.59 22.58 10.59
CA SER A 199 -3.55 22.37 11.67
C SER A 199 -4.76 21.59 11.20
N ARG A 200 -5.49 21.01 12.16
CA ARG A 200 -6.81 20.44 11.93
C ARG A 200 -7.78 21.47 11.35
N ALA A 201 -7.68 22.72 11.79
CA ALA A 201 -8.48 23.81 11.26
C ALA A 201 -8.23 24.06 9.76
N ASP A 202 -6.99 23.89 9.26
CA ASP A 202 -6.69 24.02 7.82
C ASP A 202 -7.42 22.95 7.01
N TYR A 203 -7.36 21.70 7.49
CA TYR A 203 -8.07 20.58 6.87
C TYR A 203 -9.59 20.81 6.89
N ASP A 204 -10.16 21.20 8.04
CA ASP A 204 -11.61 21.42 8.17
C ASP A 204 -12.10 22.56 7.28
N ARG A 205 -11.34 23.66 7.14
CA ARG A 205 -11.68 24.75 6.20
C ARG A 205 -11.67 24.26 4.76
N MET A 206 -10.65 23.51 4.35
CA MET A 206 -10.57 22.93 3.02
C MET A 206 -11.76 22.00 2.75
N MET A 207 -12.10 21.13 3.70
CA MET A 207 -13.25 20.21 3.60
C MET A 207 -14.59 20.95 3.56
N ALA A 208 -14.73 22.05 4.31
CA ALA A 208 -15.92 22.89 4.28
C ALA A 208 -16.11 23.53 2.90
N GLU A 209 -15.06 24.05 2.28
CA GLU A 209 -15.12 24.61 0.93
C GLU A 209 -15.45 23.55 -0.13
N TYR A 210 -14.82 22.38 -0.05
CA TYR A 210 -15.12 21.23 -0.89
C TYR A 210 -16.61 20.83 -0.85
N ARG A 211 -17.21 20.82 0.34
CA ARG A 211 -18.65 20.53 0.52
C ARG A 211 -19.52 21.68 0.06
N ARG A 212 -19.15 22.94 0.35
CA ARG A 212 -19.88 24.14 -0.07
C ARG A 212 -20.00 24.23 -1.59
N LEU A 213 -18.97 23.76 -2.31
CA LEU A 213 -18.93 23.70 -3.77
C LEU A 213 -19.53 22.41 -4.36
N ASN A 214 -20.05 21.50 -3.51
CA ASN A 214 -20.61 20.20 -3.90
C ASN A 214 -19.63 19.31 -4.70
N PHE A 215 -18.33 19.43 -4.46
CA PHE A 215 -17.32 18.63 -5.16
C PHE A 215 -17.13 17.24 -4.54
N ILE A 216 -17.35 17.12 -3.23
CA ILE A 216 -17.31 15.85 -2.49
C ILE A 216 -18.36 15.83 -1.38
N ARG A 217 -18.76 14.63 -0.96
CA ARG A 217 -19.62 14.43 0.22
C ARG A 217 -18.82 14.50 1.52
N ASP A 218 -17.71 13.79 1.56
CA ASP A 218 -16.85 13.65 2.73
C ASP A 218 -15.42 13.27 2.32
N GLY A 219 -14.56 13.03 3.32
CA GLY A 219 -13.13 12.75 3.12
C GLY A 219 -12.84 11.43 2.39
N SER A 220 -13.81 10.51 2.27
CA SER A 220 -13.63 9.26 1.52
C SER A 220 -13.42 9.47 0.02
N GLU A 221 -13.78 10.65 -0.51
CA GLU A 221 -13.64 11.05 -1.91
C GLU A 221 -12.38 11.91 -2.16
N LEU A 222 -11.45 11.95 -1.19
CA LEU A 222 -10.07 12.40 -1.36
C LEU A 222 -9.15 11.18 -1.54
N TRP A 223 -8.57 10.99 -2.72
CA TRP A 223 -7.71 9.85 -3.04
C TRP A 223 -6.22 10.22 -2.96
N TRP A 224 -5.87 10.96 -1.91
CA TRP A 224 -4.49 11.36 -1.63
C TRP A 224 -3.62 10.16 -1.24
N ASP A 225 -2.32 10.28 -1.52
CA ASP A 225 -1.29 9.29 -1.16
C ASP A 225 -1.18 9.07 0.37
N ILE A 226 -1.55 10.09 1.15
CA ILE A 226 -1.74 10.03 2.60
C ILE A 226 -2.89 10.97 2.97
N ARG A 227 -3.72 10.61 3.95
CA ARG A 227 -4.84 11.48 4.40
C ARG A 227 -5.22 11.26 5.86
N PRO A 228 -5.91 12.23 6.50
CA PRO A 228 -6.71 11.94 7.67
C PRO A 228 -7.84 10.98 7.27
N SER A 229 -8.01 9.89 8.01
CA SER A 229 -9.11 8.98 7.74
C SER A 229 -10.45 9.68 8.00
N HIS A 230 -11.41 9.44 7.10
CA HIS A 230 -12.77 9.95 7.28
C HIS A 230 -13.50 9.25 8.44
N ALA A 231 -13.29 7.94 8.59
CA ALA A 231 -14.04 7.08 9.50
C ALA A 231 -13.35 6.89 10.86
N PHE A 232 -12.02 7.02 10.92
CA PHE A 232 -11.23 6.68 12.09
C PHE A 232 -10.32 7.83 12.52
N PRO A 233 -9.96 7.93 13.81
CA PRO A 233 -9.02 8.94 14.30
C PRO A 233 -7.57 8.59 13.95
N THR A 234 -7.29 8.38 12.66
CA THR A 234 -6.00 7.89 12.15
C THR A 234 -5.49 8.76 11.00
N ILE A 235 -4.19 8.68 10.71
CA ILE A 235 -3.63 9.02 9.41
C ILE A 235 -3.47 7.74 8.59
N GLU A 236 -3.97 7.76 7.37
CA GLU A 236 -4.07 6.63 6.46
C GLU A 236 -3.07 6.80 5.32
N LEU A 237 -2.05 5.94 5.28
CA LEU A 237 -1.09 5.81 4.19
C LEU A 237 -1.73 5.02 3.04
N ARG A 238 -1.75 5.54 1.82
CA ARG A 238 -2.46 4.95 0.67
C ARG A 238 -1.63 4.81 -0.61
N ILE A 239 -0.41 5.33 -0.58
CA ILE A 239 0.51 5.31 -1.72
C ILE A 239 1.04 3.92 -2.06
N CYS A 240 1.02 2.99 -1.10
CA CYS A 240 1.66 1.69 -1.27
C CYS A 240 0.93 0.79 -2.26
N ASP A 241 1.74 0.11 -3.07
CA ASP A 241 1.33 -1.10 -3.76
C ASP A 241 1.15 -2.23 -2.71
N VAL A 242 0.39 -3.27 -3.05
CA VAL A 242 0.31 -4.49 -2.23
C VAL A 242 1.63 -5.25 -2.31
N CYS A 243 2.25 -5.50 -1.17
CA CYS A 243 3.43 -6.36 -1.08
C CYS A 243 3.03 -7.83 -1.18
N THR A 244 3.60 -8.59 -2.13
CA THR A 244 3.25 -10.01 -2.28
C THR A 244 3.69 -10.85 -1.08
N ARG A 245 4.84 -10.53 -0.47
CA ARG A 245 5.30 -11.14 0.79
C ARG A 245 4.84 -10.32 1.98
N ILE A 246 4.40 -10.99 3.04
CA ILE A 246 3.96 -10.33 4.29
C ILE A 246 5.11 -9.54 4.91
N GLU A 247 6.31 -10.11 5.02
CA GLU A 247 7.45 -9.43 5.66
C GLU A 247 7.84 -8.13 4.95
N ASP A 248 7.72 -8.08 3.62
CA ASP A 248 7.94 -6.85 2.84
C ASP A 248 6.92 -5.77 3.26
N GLY A 249 5.63 -6.12 3.36
CA GLY A 249 4.57 -5.22 3.83
C GLY A 249 4.73 -4.78 5.28
N VAL A 250 5.08 -5.72 6.17
CA VAL A 250 5.32 -5.45 7.60
C VAL A 250 6.50 -4.49 7.79
N SER A 251 7.55 -4.59 6.97
CA SER A 251 8.68 -3.64 7.02
C SER A 251 8.28 -2.21 6.65
N VAL A 252 7.37 -2.05 5.69
CA VAL A 252 6.80 -0.74 5.31
C VAL A 252 5.98 -0.17 6.48
N VAL A 253 5.17 -1.00 7.14
CA VAL A 253 4.40 -0.62 8.34
C VAL A 253 5.34 -0.20 9.48
N ALA A 254 6.43 -0.94 9.71
CA ALA A 254 7.41 -0.61 10.74
C ALA A 254 8.08 0.74 10.50
N LEU A 255 8.55 0.98 9.27
CA LEU A 255 9.15 2.26 8.90
C LEU A 255 8.15 3.41 9.06
N TYR A 256 6.89 3.21 8.65
CA TYR A 256 5.83 4.20 8.81
C TYR A 256 5.57 4.53 10.30
N ALA A 257 5.45 3.50 11.15
CA ALA A 257 5.23 3.67 12.59
C ALA A 257 6.42 4.39 13.27
N CYS A 258 7.66 4.01 12.94
CA CYS A 258 8.86 4.68 13.43
C CYS A 258 8.93 6.14 13.01
N LEU A 259 8.62 6.46 11.74
CA LEU A 259 8.57 7.83 11.23
C LEU A 259 7.51 8.67 11.95
N ILE A 260 6.30 8.13 12.17
CA ILE A 260 5.25 8.79 12.95
C ILE A 260 5.77 9.13 14.35
N ARG A 261 6.29 8.13 15.05
CA ARG A 261 6.75 8.29 16.42
C ARG A 261 7.89 9.32 16.52
N TRP A 262 8.84 9.27 15.59
CA TRP A 262 9.92 10.24 15.49
C TRP A 262 9.40 11.65 15.23
N LEU A 263 8.47 11.82 14.28
CA LEU A 263 7.87 13.13 13.95
C LEU A 263 7.05 13.69 15.11
N MET A 264 6.33 12.86 15.88
CA MET A 264 5.64 13.30 17.10
C MET A 264 6.63 13.86 18.14
N ARG A 265 7.79 13.19 18.33
CA ARG A 265 8.87 13.69 19.19
C ARG A 265 9.39 15.03 18.70
N GLN A 266 9.64 15.17 17.40
CA GLN A 266 10.13 16.43 16.82
C GLN A 266 9.09 17.55 16.95
N ALA A 267 7.80 17.25 16.76
CA ALA A 267 6.71 18.20 16.94
C ALA A 267 6.63 18.73 18.37
N GLN A 268 6.75 17.84 19.37
CA GLN A 268 6.69 18.22 20.79
C GLN A 268 7.77 19.23 21.19
N VAL A 269 8.93 19.21 20.54
CA VAL A 269 10.04 20.13 20.81
C VAL A 269 10.16 21.26 19.79
N GLY A 270 9.18 21.42 18.89
CA GLY A 270 9.18 22.47 17.85
C GLY A 270 10.28 22.33 16.81
N LYS A 271 10.75 21.10 16.54
CA LYS A 271 11.86 20.80 15.61
C LYS A 271 11.43 19.92 14.44
N LEU A 272 10.17 20.00 14.02
CA LEU A 272 9.75 19.35 12.78
C LEU A 272 10.69 19.78 11.65
N PRO A 273 11.22 18.84 10.85
CA PRO A 273 12.17 19.23 9.83
C PRO A 273 11.44 19.99 8.72
N ALA A 274 12.14 20.91 8.06
CA ALA A 274 11.54 21.80 7.07
C ALA A 274 10.84 21.02 5.94
N GLU A 275 9.66 21.48 5.54
CA GLU A 275 8.88 20.85 4.49
C GLU A 275 9.41 21.22 3.10
N PRO A 276 9.74 20.22 2.25
CA PRO A 276 10.10 20.51 0.87
C PRO A 276 8.91 21.02 0.06
N PHE A 277 9.20 21.67 -1.07
CA PHE A 277 8.17 22.03 -2.05
C PHE A 277 7.46 20.76 -2.54
N THR A 278 6.12 20.82 -2.68
CA THR A 278 5.29 19.69 -3.12
C THR A 278 5.78 19.13 -4.45
N GLU A 279 6.20 20.01 -5.35
CA GLU A 279 6.71 19.70 -6.69
C GLU A 279 7.94 18.80 -6.65
N LEU A 280 8.81 18.96 -5.65
CA LEU A 280 9.99 18.10 -5.49
C LEU A 280 9.62 16.71 -4.95
N ILE A 281 8.61 16.65 -4.07
CA ILE A 281 8.10 15.37 -3.57
C ILE A 281 7.38 14.61 -4.69
N GLU A 282 6.63 15.31 -5.54
CA GLU A 282 5.97 14.74 -6.72
C GLU A 282 6.99 14.20 -7.74
N GLU A 283 8.12 14.88 -7.94
CA GLU A 283 9.22 14.35 -8.76
C GLU A 283 9.76 13.04 -8.17
N ASP A 284 10.05 13.01 -6.86
CA ASP A 284 10.51 11.80 -6.18
C ASP A 284 9.45 10.69 -6.21
N ARG A 285 8.16 11.04 -6.08
CA ARG A 285 7.04 10.11 -6.20
C ARG A 285 7.04 9.44 -7.58
N TRP A 286 7.21 10.21 -8.65
CA TRP A 286 7.30 9.66 -10.00
C TRP A 286 8.55 8.80 -10.19
N ILE A 287 9.70 9.21 -9.64
CA ILE A 287 10.94 8.43 -9.66
C ILE A 287 10.76 7.09 -8.92
N ALA A 288 10.13 7.09 -7.73
CA ALA A 288 9.80 5.88 -6.99
C ALA A 288 8.91 4.95 -7.82
N GLN A 289 7.87 5.51 -8.44
CA GLN A 289 6.94 4.78 -9.27
C GLN A 289 7.66 4.10 -10.47
N ARG A 290 8.58 4.83 -11.11
CA ARG A 290 9.31 4.38 -12.30
C ARG A 290 10.41 3.36 -11.99
N TYR A 291 11.12 3.52 -10.88
CA TYR A 291 12.37 2.78 -10.60
C TYR A 291 12.34 1.94 -9.32
N GLY A 292 11.28 2.03 -8.50
CA GLY A 292 11.17 1.28 -7.24
C GLY A 292 12.38 1.52 -6.34
N VAL A 293 12.89 0.47 -5.72
CA VAL A 293 14.09 0.55 -4.86
C VAL A 293 15.39 0.93 -5.60
N SER A 294 15.41 0.87 -6.94
CA SER A 294 16.55 1.36 -7.73
C SER A 294 16.55 2.90 -7.90
N ALA A 295 15.55 3.58 -7.32
CA ALA A 295 15.43 5.03 -7.38
C ALA A 295 16.62 5.78 -6.75
N VAL A 296 16.90 6.95 -7.35
CA VAL A 296 17.86 7.93 -6.85
C VAL A 296 17.10 9.24 -6.61
N PHE A 297 16.70 9.44 -5.36
CA PHE A 297 15.82 10.52 -4.89
C PHE A 297 16.55 11.83 -4.67
N GLY A 298 15.80 12.93 -4.68
CA GLY A 298 16.24 14.24 -4.25
C GLY A 298 16.59 14.26 -2.75
N ARG A 299 17.80 14.69 -2.40
CA ARG A 299 18.21 14.87 -1.00
C ARG A 299 19.10 16.10 -0.88
N ARG A 300 18.72 17.05 -0.02
CA ARG A 300 19.60 18.18 0.31
C ARG A 300 20.79 17.69 1.15
N SER A 301 21.88 17.29 0.49
CA SER A 301 23.18 17.02 1.13
C SER A 301 24.18 18.15 0.83
N ARG A 302 25.31 18.17 1.55
CA ARG A 302 26.41 19.14 1.31
C ARG A 302 27.19 18.85 0.02
N GLU A 303 27.11 17.64 -0.54
CA GLU A 303 27.96 17.17 -1.65
C GLU A 303 27.20 16.89 -2.96
N GLY A 304 25.87 17.06 -2.98
CA GLY A 304 25.06 16.80 -4.16
C GLY A 304 23.62 16.43 -3.80
N GLY A 305 22.68 16.90 -4.62
CA GLY A 305 21.25 16.90 -4.33
C GLY A 305 20.52 15.55 -4.47
N ARG A 306 21.21 14.41 -4.54
CA ARG A 306 20.60 13.11 -4.88
C ARG A 306 21.18 11.92 -4.10
N MET A 307 20.35 10.94 -3.73
CA MET A 307 20.76 9.78 -2.93
C MET A 307 19.99 8.51 -3.33
N LYS A 308 20.66 7.35 -3.29
CA LYS A 308 20.04 6.04 -3.56
C LYS A 308 19.08 5.67 -2.44
N CYS A 309 18.00 4.95 -2.78
CA CYS A 309 17.04 4.39 -1.82
C CYS A 309 17.73 3.68 -0.64
N LEU A 310 18.67 2.76 -0.93
CA LEU A 310 19.40 2.01 0.10
C LEU A 310 20.14 2.91 1.10
N HIS A 311 20.85 3.94 0.63
CA HIS A 311 21.60 4.83 1.53
C HIS A 311 20.65 5.68 2.39
N ILE A 312 19.50 6.11 1.85
CA ILE A 312 18.49 6.83 2.64
C ILE A 312 17.96 5.93 3.75
N LEU A 313 17.72 4.65 3.45
CA LEU A 313 17.27 3.69 4.45
C LEU A 313 18.34 3.46 5.51
N GLU A 314 19.61 3.34 5.14
CA GLU A 314 20.72 3.22 6.11
C GLU A 314 20.79 4.42 7.06
N GLU A 315 20.67 5.66 6.56
CA GLU A 315 20.57 6.86 7.42
C GLU A 315 19.34 6.81 8.34
N LEU A 316 18.19 6.36 7.82
CA LEU A 316 16.95 6.25 8.60
C LEU A 316 17.01 5.15 9.67
N GLN A 317 17.74 4.05 9.45
CA GLN A 317 17.96 3.02 10.47
C GLN A 317 18.65 3.60 11.69
N GLU A 318 19.71 4.37 11.48
CA GLU A 318 20.44 5.04 12.55
C GLU A 318 19.57 6.09 13.24
N GLN A 319 18.88 6.91 12.44
CA GLN A 319 18.05 8.00 12.94
C GLN A 319 16.85 7.51 13.76
N LEU A 320 16.24 6.38 13.38
CA LEU A 320 15.03 5.84 13.97
C LEU A 320 15.29 4.72 14.99
N ALA A 321 16.55 4.43 15.33
CA ALA A 321 16.92 3.31 16.20
C ALA A 321 16.23 3.34 17.58
N ASP A 322 16.08 4.52 18.19
CA ASP A 322 15.36 4.69 19.45
C ASP A 322 13.86 4.43 19.30
N ASP A 323 13.29 4.84 18.17
CA ASP A 323 11.86 4.72 17.90
C ASP A 323 11.50 3.26 17.58
N ALA A 324 12.37 2.54 16.85
CA ALA A 324 12.23 1.12 16.59
C ALA A 324 12.30 0.30 17.89
N ARG A 325 13.28 0.56 18.77
CA ARG A 325 13.37 -0.05 20.10
C ARG A 325 12.15 0.20 20.96
N ALA A 326 11.60 1.41 20.89
CA ALA A 326 10.40 1.76 21.67
C ALA A 326 9.12 1.12 21.11
N LEU A 327 9.12 0.71 19.84
CA LEU A 327 7.99 0.06 19.17
C LEU A 327 8.18 -1.46 19.02
N ASP A 328 9.30 -2.00 19.53
CA ASP A 328 9.70 -3.42 19.41
C ASP A 328 9.63 -3.91 17.96
N CYS A 329 10.28 -3.16 17.04
CA CYS A 329 10.21 -3.43 15.61
C CYS A 329 11.55 -3.26 14.87
N GLU A 330 12.68 -3.38 15.56
CA GLU A 330 14.01 -3.24 14.93
C GLU A 330 14.26 -4.26 13.82
N THR A 331 13.71 -5.47 13.93
CA THR A 331 13.88 -6.53 12.93
C THR A 331 13.15 -6.17 11.64
N GLU A 332 11.91 -5.71 11.77
CA GLU A 332 11.03 -5.29 10.68
C GLU A 332 11.54 -4.02 10.02
N LEU A 333 12.01 -3.05 10.82
CA LEU A 333 12.66 -1.87 10.29
C LEU A 333 13.89 -2.29 9.48
N ARG A 334 14.76 -3.16 10.02
CA ARG A 334 15.95 -3.66 9.32
C ARG A 334 15.63 -4.37 8.01
N HIS A 335 14.50 -5.07 7.91
CA HIS A 335 14.06 -5.76 6.70
C HIS A 335 13.88 -4.80 5.50
N THR A 336 13.64 -3.50 5.73
CA THR A 336 13.62 -2.52 4.63
C THR A 336 14.94 -2.47 3.84
N LEU A 337 16.08 -2.74 4.48
CA LEU A 337 17.38 -2.86 3.81
C LEU A 337 17.47 -4.11 2.94
N THR A 338 16.86 -5.21 3.38
CA THR A 338 16.75 -6.44 2.59
C THR A 338 15.94 -6.18 1.33
N VAL A 339 14.75 -5.57 1.45
CA VAL A 339 13.91 -5.20 0.30
C VAL A 339 14.66 -4.28 -0.67
N ALA A 340 15.40 -3.29 -0.17
CA ALA A 340 16.17 -2.38 -1.01
C ALA A 340 17.35 -3.04 -1.74
N ARG A 341 17.93 -4.12 -1.18
CA ARG A 341 19.06 -4.86 -1.77
C ARG A 341 18.59 -5.94 -2.76
N GLU A 342 17.53 -6.66 -2.40
CA GLU A 342 17.04 -7.82 -3.15
C GLU A 342 15.98 -7.46 -4.19
N GLY A 343 15.38 -6.28 -4.08
CA GLY A 343 14.28 -5.86 -4.94
C GLY A 343 12.91 -6.19 -4.35
N THR A 344 11.93 -5.45 -4.86
CA THR A 344 10.51 -5.62 -4.54
C THR A 344 9.88 -6.75 -5.35
N CYS A 345 8.58 -6.98 -5.14
CA CYS A 345 7.80 -7.87 -6.00
C CYS A 345 7.93 -7.49 -7.50
N ALA A 346 7.89 -6.21 -7.84
CA ALA A 346 8.02 -5.77 -9.23
C ALA A 346 9.36 -6.18 -9.86
N ASP A 347 10.45 -6.17 -9.10
CA ASP A 347 11.76 -6.64 -9.54
C ASP A 347 11.73 -8.14 -9.84
N ARG A 348 11.22 -8.94 -8.89
CA ARG A 348 11.11 -10.40 -9.05
C ARG A 348 10.24 -10.82 -10.23
N GLN A 349 9.11 -10.13 -10.46
CA GLN A 349 8.24 -10.38 -11.61
C GLN A 349 8.98 -10.12 -12.94
N LEU A 350 9.68 -8.99 -13.04
CA LEU A 350 10.40 -8.60 -14.26
C LEU A 350 11.57 -9.53 -14.56
N ASP A 351 12.32 -9.91 -13.52
CA ASP A 351 13.48 -10.80 -13.67
C ASP A 351 13.03 -12.20 -14.12
N LEU A 352 12.00 -12.76 -13.49
CA LEU A 352 11.43 -14.05 -13.92
C LEU A 352 10.89 -13.98 -15.34
N TYR A 353 10.12 -12.95 -15.68
CA TYR A 353 9.58 -12.78 -17.03
C TYR A 353 10.70 -12.74 -18.07
N ARG A 354 11.73 -11.91 -17.86
CA ARG A 354 12.85 -11.76 -18.80
C ARG A 354 13.65 -13.06 -18.93
N HIS A 355 13.91 -13.74 -17.82
CA HIS A 355 14.56 -15.06 -17.82
C HIS A 355 13.77 -16.07 -18.65
N ARG A 356 12.45 -16.21 -18.42
CA ARG A 356 11.60 -17.13 -19.18
C ARG A 356 11.55 -16.80 -20.66
N ARG A 357 11.51 -15.52 -21.03
CA ARG A 357 11.60 -15.09 -22.43
C ARG A 357 12.94 -15.46 -23.07
N GLN A 358 14.03 -15.41 -22.33
CA GLN A 358 15.36 -15.87 -22.82
C GLN A 358 15.44 -17.38 -22.96
N GLU A 359 14.77 -18.15 -22.09
CA GLU A 359 14.66 -19.62 -22.18
C GLU A 359 13.73 -20.11 -23.31
N GLY A 360 13.02 -19.21 -23.98
CA GLY A 360 12.19 -19.51 -25.15
C GLY A 360 10.68 -19.56 -24.89
N ASP A 361 10.21 -19.28 -23.66
CA ASP A 361 8.77 -19.18 -23.39
C ASP A 361 8.14 -18.10 -24.27
N SER A 362 6.96 -18.38 -24.83
CA SER A 362 6.14 -17.34 -25.49
C SER A 362 5.81 -16.21 -24.50
N HIS A 363 5.42 -15.04 -25.01
CA HIS A 363 5.07 -13.90 -24.16
C HIS A 363 3.96 -14.26 -23.14
N ARG A 364 2.91 -14.95 -23.60
CA ARG A 364 1.82 -15.42 -22.74
C ARG A 364 2.30 -16.45 -21.71
N ALA A 365 3.14 -17.40 -22.11
CA ALA A 365 3.66 -18.42 -21.19
C ALA A 365 4.52 -17.79 -20.09
N ALA A 366 5.41 -16.86 -20.43
CA ALA A 366 6.24 -16.15 -19.48
C ALA A 366 5.41 -15.34 -18.47
N LEU A 367 4.35 -14.65 -18.93
CA LEU A 367 3.44 -13.96 -18.01
C LEU A 367 2.64 -14.94 -17.13
N GLY A 368 2.30 -16.13 -17.63
CA GLY A 368 1.75 -17.21 -16.81
C GLY A 368 2.69 -17.61 -15.68
N ARG A 369 3.99 -17.73 -15.93
CA ARG A 369 5.00 -17.99 -14.89
C ARG A 369 5.10 -16.88 -13.85
N VAL A 370 4.89 -15.64 -14.26
CA VAL A 370 4.80 -14.51 -13.33
C VAL A 370 3.58 -14.66 -12.40
N VAL A 371 2.43 -15.06 -12.94
CA VAL A 371 1.24 -15.34 -12.11
C VAL A 371 1.51 -16.50 -11.15
N ASP A 372 2.12 -17.60 -11.60
CA ASP A 372 2.51 -18.73 -10.74
C ASP A 372 3.40 -18.27 -9.56
N LEU A 373 4.38 -17.39 -9.83
CA LEU A 373 5.23 -16.78 -8.81
C LEU A 373 4.42 -15.99 -7.79
N LEU A 374 3.52 -15.12 -8.26
CA LEU A 374 2.69 -14.28 -7.39
C LEU A 374 1.76 -15.11 -6.50
N LEU A 375 1.12 -16.14 -7.07
CA LEU A 375 0.27 -17.07 -6.34
C LEU A 375 1.05 -17.84 -5.27
N THR A 376 2.27 -18.29 -5.61
CA THR A 376 3.16 -18.99 -4.67
C THR A 376 3.57 -18.06 -3.51
N GLN A 377 4.09 -16.88 -3.84
CA GLN A 377 4.57 -15.91 -2.83
C GLN A 377 3.46 -15.33 -1.96
N THR A 378 2.22 -15.25 -2.47
CA THR A 378 1.06 -14.81 -1.67
C THR A 378 0.78 -15.76 -0.51
N ARG A 379 1.12 -17.05 -0.66
CA ARG A 379 0.89 -18.12 0.31
C ARG A 379 2.10 -18.40 1.21
N GLU A 380 3.29 -17.92 0.83
CA GLU A 380 4.50 -18.02 1.65
C GLU A 380 4.20 -17.48 3.06
N ASP A 381 4.62 -18.24 4.08
CA ASP A 381 4.41 -17.93 5.51
C ASP A 381 2.95 -17.83 5.99
N VAL A 382 1.97 -18.10 5.13
CA VAL A 382 0.54 -18.16 5.49
C VAL A 382 0.10 -19.60 5.75
N THR A 383 0.32 -20.46 4.77
CA THR A 383 0.05 -21.90 4.87
C THR A 383 1.33 -22.63 5.24
N GLU A 384 1.34 -23.42 6.31
CA GLU A 384 2.41 -24.40 6.51
C GLU A 384 2.50 -25.23 5.23
N SER A 385 3.71 -25.35 4.67
CA SER A 385 3.95 -26.21 3.51
C SER A 385 3.35 -27.58 3.84
N ALA A 386 2.38 -28.05 3.05
CA ALA A 386 1.86 -29.39 3.25
C ALA A 386 3.05 -30.37 3.24
N PRO A 387 3.19 -31.23 4.27
CA PRO A 387 4.34 -32.11 4.41
C PRO A 387 4.48 -33.11 3.27
#